data_AF-A0A9D9ECS4-F1
#
_entry.id   AF-A0A9D9ECS4-F1
#
_cell.length_a   1.000
_cell.length_b   1.000
_cell.length_c   1.000
_cell.angle_alpha   90.00
_cell.angle_beta   90.00
_cell.angle_gamma   90.00
#
_symmetry.space_group_name_H-M   'P 1'
#
loop_
_entity.id
_entity.type
_entity.pdbx_description
1 polymer ?
#
loop_
_entity_poly.entity_id
_entity_poly.type
_entity_poly.pdbx_seq_one_letter_code
_entity_poly.pdbx_strand_id
1 'polypeptide(L)' 'MDYTAFDSTKPFLKGNLHAHSTVSDGRLTPSLLASCYKEHGYDFIAITDHNVFSSYGQLEGMPIIAGMELAILW' A
#
# COMPACT_ATOMS: atom_id res chain seq x y z
N MET A 1 32.29 -0.43 -16.24
CA MET A 1 30.91 0.10 -16.19
C MET A 1 30.34 -0.30 -14.85
N ASP A 2 29.73 0.64 -14.14
CA ASP A 2 29.07 0.35 -12.87
C ASP A 2 27.71 -0.30 -13.20
N TYR A 3 27.59 -1.60 -12.96
CA TYR A 3 26.41 -2.40 -13.32
C TYR A 3 25.45 -2.53 -12.13
N THR A 4 25.21 -1.45 -11.39
CA THR A 4 24.25 -1.49 -10.30
C THR A 4 22.83 -1.32 -10.84
N ALA A 5 21.95 -2.28 -10.55
CA ALA A 5 20.53 -2.21 -10.92
C ALA A 5 19.78 -1.05 -10.21
N PHE A 6 20.41 -0.43 -9.23
CA PHE A 6 19.84 0.65 -8.42
C PHE A 6 20.78 1.85 -8.36
N ASP A 7 20.19 3.04 -8.37
CA ASP A 7 20.87 4.32 -8.15
C ASP A 7 21.21 4.46 -6.66
N SER A 8 22.50 4.46 -6.33
CA SER A 8 22.99 4.55 -4.95
C SER A 8 22.70 5.89 -4.27
N THR A 9 22.26 6.90 -5.03
CA THR A 9 21.83 8.21 -4.49
C THR A 9 20.36 8.24 -4.09
N LYS A 10 19.59 7.19 -4.38
CA LYS A 10 18.15 7.10 -4.06
C LYS A 10 17.91 6.21 -2.85
N PRO A 11 16.94 6.55 -1.98
CA PRO A 11 16.57 5.67 -0.89
C PRO A 11 15.84 4.42 -1.43
N PHE A 12 16.02 3.30 -0.74
CA PHE A 12 15.09 2.18 -0.86
C PHE A 12 13.81 2.52 -0.10
N LEU A 13 12.65 2.24 -0.71
CA LEU A 13 11.35 2.46 -0.11
C LEU A 13 10.70 1.12 0.23
N LYS A 14 10.30 0.95 1.49
CA LYS A 14 9.58 -0.22 1.97
C LYS A 14 8.08 -0.01 1.78
N GLY A 15 7.49 -0.77 0.85
CA GLY A 15 6.06 -0.72 0.55
C GLY A 15 5.35 -2.05 0.80
N ASN A 16 4.09 -2.00 1.26
CA ASN A 16 3.18 -3.14 1.13
C ASN A 16 2.25 -2.91 -0.07
N LEU A 17 2.22 -3.85 -1.01
CA LEU A 17 1.45 -3.74 -2.25
C LEU A 17 0.10 -4.46 -2.21
N HIS A 18 -0.20 -5.21 -1.14
CA HIS A 18 -1.44 -5.96 -1.02
C HIS A 18 -1.91 -5.97 0.44
N ALA A 19 -2.95 -5.20 0.73
CA ALA A 19 -3.52 -5.10 2.06
C ALA A 19 -5.02 -4.83 2.00
N HIS A 20 -5.74 -5.47 2.91
CA HIS A 20 -7.18 -5.37 3.02
C HIS A 20 -7.56 -4.54 4.23
N SER A 21 -8.61 -3.75 4.10
CA SER A 21 -9.20 -2.96 5.16
C SER A 21 -10.58 -3.51 5.52
N THR A 22 -11.26 -2.87 6.48
CA THR A 22 -12.66 -3.17 6.80
C THR A 22 -13.65 -2.92 5.65
N VAL A 23 -13.20 -2.39 4.52
CA VAL A 23 -14.03 -2.21 3.31
C VAL A 23 -14.27 -3.54 2.59
N SER A 24 -13.38 -4.53 2.76
CA SER A 24 -13.63 -5.92 2.36
C SER A 24 -13.51 -6.87 3.56
N ASP A 25 -12.40 -7.58 3.72
CA ASP A 25 -12.21 -8.64 4.72
C ASP A 25 -11.04 -8.37 5.68
N GLY A 26 -10.47 -7.17 5.67
CA GLY A 26 -9.45 -6.72 6.60
C GLY A 26 -10.00 -6.36 7.98
N ARG A 27 -9.08 -6.21 8.95
CA ARG A 27 -9.43 -5.96 10.38
C ARG A 27 -9.33 -4.51 10.82
N LEU A 28 -8.67 -3.65 10.05
CA LEU A 28 -8.46 -2.23 10.37
C LEU A 28 -9.14 -1.36 9.32
N THR A 29 -9.68 -0.21 9.73
CA THR A 29 -10.17 0.80 8.77
C THR A 29 -9.01 1.30 7.91
N PRO A 30 -9.26 1.87 6.71
CA PRO A 30 -8.19 2.41 5.87
C PRO A 30 -7.23 3.35 6.60
N SER A 31 -7.73 4.27 7.43
CA SER A 31 -6.90 5.16 8.25
C SER A 31 -6.07 4.40 9.29
N LEU A 32 -6.67 3.46 10.03
CA LEU A 32 -5.94 2.68 11.05
C LEU A 32 -4.89 1.76 10.42
N LEU A 33 -5.19 1.19 9.25
CA LEU A 33 -4.25 0.39 8.46
C LEU A 33 -3.05 1.26 8.05
N ALA A 34 -3.30 2.46 7.52
CA ALA A 34 -2.28 3.41 7.11
C ALA A 34 -1.37 3.84 8.28
N SER A 35 -1.96 4.21 9.43
CA SER A 35 -1.20 4.52 10.65
C SER A 35 -0.36 3.34 11.13
N CYS A 36 -0.94 2.13 11.16
CA CYS A 36 -0.22 0.92 11.57
C CYS A 36 1.03 0.69 10.71
N TYR A 37 0.91 0.75 9.38
CA TYR A 37 2.08 0.59 8.50
C TYR A 37 3.11 1.70 8.69
N LYS A 38 2.67 2.94 8.91
CA LYS A 38 3.56 4.08 9.18
C LYS A 38 4.37 3.87 10.46
N GLU A 39 3.72 3.42 11.53
CA GLU A 39 4.35 3.10 12.82
C GLU A 39 5.37 1.96 12.69
N HIS A 40 5.21 1.07 11.72
CA HIS A 40 6.14 -0.03 11.41
C HIS A 40 7.20 0.31 10.34
N GLY A 41 7.38 1.60 10.03
CA GLY A 41 8.45 2.10 9.17
C GLY A 41 8.27 1.77 7.68
N TYR A 42 7.02 1.69 7.20
CA TYR A 42 6.74 1.66 5.77
C TYR A 42 6.68 3.07 5.20
N ASP A 43 7.09 3.20 3.94
CA ASP A 43 7.11 4.47 3.21
C ASP A 43 5.83 4.70 2.40
N PHE A 44 5.15 3.62 2.00
CA PHE A 44 3.87 3.65 1.29
C PHE A 44 3.13 2.32 1.42
N ILE A 45 1.82 2.32 1.16
CA ILE A 45 1.03 1.08 1.01
C ILE A 45 0.09 1.16 -0.19
N ALA A 46 -0.38 0.01 -0.67
CA ALA A 46 -1.57 -0.09 -1.51
C ALA A 46 -2.70 -0.73 -0.71
N ILE A 47 -3.90 -0.17 -0.79
CA ILE A 47 -5.12 -0.77 -0.23
C ILE A 47 -5.88 -1.41 -1.38
N THR A 48 -6.05 -2.73 -1.32
CA THR A 48 -6.51 -3.57 -2.43
C THR A 48 -7.73 -4.38 -2.02
N ASP A 49 -8.73 -3.72 -1.44
CA ASP A 49 -9.96 -4.38 -1.02
C ASP A 49 -10.65 -5.13 -2.18
N HIS A 50 -11.31 -6.26 -1.87
CA HIS A 50 -11.94 -7.14 -2.85
C HIS A 50 -13.00 -6.41 -3.69
N ASN A 51 -12.78 -6.31 -4.99
CA ASN A 51 -13.67 -5.70 -5.97
C ASN A 51 -14.09 -4.25 -5.66
N VAL A 52 -13.30 -3.54 -4.85
CA VAL A 52 -13.50 -2.12 -4.55
C VAL A 52 -12.26 -1.34 -4.97
N PHE A 53 -12.41 -0.45 -5.95
CA PHE A 53 -11.34 0.47 -6.34
C PHE A 53 -11.19 1.58 -5.32
N SER A 54 -10.00 1.70 -4.75
CA SER A 54 -9.67 2.72 -3.77
C SER A 54 -8.60 3.68 -4.30
N SER A 55 -8.78 4.99 -4.05
CA SER A 55 -7.84 6.04 -4.46
C SER A 55 -7.78 7.13 -3.41
N TYR A 56 -7.29 6.78 -2.22
CA TYR A 56 -7.22 7.68 -1.07
C TYR A 56 -6.14 8.78 -1.21
N GLY A 57 -5.11 8.57 -2.05
CA GLY A 57 -3.97 9.46 -2.20
C GLY A 57 -3.02 9.43 -1.00
N GLN A 58 -3.49 9.87 0.16
CA GLN A 58 -2.74 9.84 1.42
C GLN A 58 -3.71 9.70 2.60
N LEU A 59 -3.40 8.81 3.55
CA LEU A 59 -4.14 8.65 4.80
C LEU A 59 -3.16 8.74 5.97
N GLU A 60 -3.45 9.56 6.98
CA GLU A 60 -2.61 9.67 8.18
C GLU A 60 -1.13 10.03 7.86
N GLY A 61 -0.92 10.73 6.75
CA GLY A 61 0.40 11.06 6.23
C GLY A 61 1.12 9.91 5.50
N MET A 62 0.54 8.71 5.41
CA MET A 62 1.02 7.59 4.62
C MET A 62 0.54 7.70 3.16
N PRO A 63 1.44 7.78 2.16
CA PRO A 63 1.07 7.68 0.75
C PRO A 63 0.37 6.34 0.45
N ILE A 64 -0.76 6.42 -0.24
CA ILE A 64 -1.57 5.25 -0.62
C ILE A 64 -1.58 5.12 -2.14
N ILE A 65 -1.03 4.02 -2.65
CA ILE A 65 -1.18 3.62 -4.06
C ILE A 65 -2.60 3.15 -4.28
N ALA A 66 -3.27 3.69 -5.30
CA ALA A 66 -4.61 3.28 -5.68
C ALA A 66 -4.64 1.82 -6.15
N GLY A 67 -5.64 1.05 -5.74
CA GLY A 67 -5.68 -0.39 -5.99
C GLY A 67 -7.02 -1.04 -5.69
N MET A 68 -7.11 -2.31 -6.11
CA MET A 68 -8.26 -3.22 -5.93
C MET A 68 -7.77 -4.66 -6.12
N GLU A 69 -8.24 -5.60 -5.33
CA GLU A 69 -8.14 -7.02 -5.66
C GLU A 69 -9.35 -7.41 -6.52
N LEU A 70 -9.14 -7.57 -7.83
CA LEU A 70 -10.20 -7.95 -8.77
C LEU A 70 -10.41 -9.46 -8.75
N ALA A 71 -11.62 -9.91 -8.42
CA ALA A 71 -11.99 -11.29 -8.58
C ALA A 71 -12.19 -11.61 -10.08
N ILE A 72 -11.50 -12.63 -10.55
CA ILE A 72 -11.76 -13.24 -11.86
C ILE A 72 -12.61 -14.50 -11.63
N LEU A 73 -13.85 -14.49 -12.09
CA LEU A 73 -14.69 -15.68 -12.14
C LEU A 73 -14.20 -16.56 -13.29
N TRP A 74 -13.98 -17.84 -13.02
CA TRP A 74 -13.70 -18.86 -14.03
C TRP A 74 -15.01 -19.45 -14.56
#